data_AF-A0A1I1DBH0-F1
#
_entry.id   AF-A0A1I1DBH0-F1
#
_cell.length_a   1.000
_cell.length_b   1.000
_cell.length_c   1.000
_cell.angle_alpha   90.00
_cell.angle_beta   90.00
_cell.angle_gamma   90.00
#
_symmetry.space_group_name_H-M   'P 1'
#
loop_
_entity.id
_entity.type
_entity.pdbx_description
1 polymer ?
#
loop_
_entity_poly.entity_id
_entity_poly.type
_entity_poly.pdbx_seq_one_letter_code
_entity_poly.pdbx_strand_id
1 'polypeptide(L)'
;MQVEWQRRVVPGGLGLLGAALMAVSPVAAQVIDFRSSDREMNHAIAEARRTLPDFVALYRAGRGERHAVKVAIPYDRGREHIWMNLTAIEGDVFIGKIANDPVHLGTMNRGDSYRAGSAMVSDWNYRSGGQMHGSYTTRVAIKKLTPTQVRELGLNLAPLP
;
A
#
# COMPACT_ATOMS: atom_id res chain seq x y z
N MET A 1 41.20 -45.19 35.80
CA MET A 1 40.93 -44.91 37.22
C MET A 1 41.45 -43.51 37.51
N GLN A 2 40.58 -42.67 38.07
CA GLN A 2 40.81 -41.35 38.67
C GLN A 2 41.12 -40.12 37.79
N VAL A 3 40.16 -39.21 37.93
CA VAL A 3 40.10 -37.77 37.63
C VAL A 3 40.82 -37.04 38.78
N GLU A 4 41.48 -35.88 38.52
CA GLU A 4 41.28 -34.62 39.28
C GLU A 4 42.18 -33.46 38.81
N TRP A 5 41.50 -32.50 38.16
CA TRP A 5 41.65 -31.03 38.12
C TRP A 5 42.93 -30.30 38.54
N GLN A 6 43.47 -29.48 37.62
CA GLN A 6 44.04 -28.17 37.96
C GLN A 6 43.69 -27.08 36.92
N ARG A 7 42.96 -26.09 37.45
CA ARG A 7 43.07 -24.63 37.29
C ARG A 7 43.27 -24.03 35.87
N ARG A 8 42.22 -23.30 35.45
CA ARG A 8 42.24 -22.15 34.52
C ARG A 8 43.38 -21.18 34.92
N VAL A 9 44.11 -20.56 33.99
CA VAL A 9 43.70 -19.47 33.08
C VAL A 9 44.73 -19.33 31.95
N VAL A 10 44.31 -19.10 30.70
CA VAL A 10 45.06 -18.34 29.66
C VAL A 10 44.06 -17.56 28.78
N PRO A 11 44.36 -16.33 28.34
CA PRO A 11 43.41 -15.39 27.73
C PRO A 11 43.43 -15.38 26.19
N GLY A 12 42.36 -14.81 25.60
CA GLY A 12 42.41 -14.08 24.31
C GLY A 12 42.40 -14.89 23.02
N GLY A 13 41.35 -14.74 22.21
CA GLY A 13 41.31 -15.21 20.83
C GLY A 13 39.99 -14.90 20.12
N LEU A 14 40.04 -13.91 19.22
CA LEU A 14 39.02 -13.55 18.23
C LEU A 14 38.66 -14.77 17.33
N GLY A 15 37.52 -14.86 16.65
CA GLY A 15 36.45 -13.92 16.39
C GLY A 15 35.17 -14.66 15.97
N LEU A 16 34.06 -13.97 16.14
CA LEU A 16 32.71 -14.47 15.97
C LEU A 16 32.42 -14.88 14.52
N LEU A 17 32.00 -16.14 14.36
CA LEU A 17 31.00 -16.55 13.37
C LEU A 17 29.78 -15.64 13.52
N GLY A 18 29.46 -14.87 12.47
CA GLY A 18 28.23 -14.08 12.40
C GLY A 18 27.66 -14.18 11.00
N ALA A 19 26.76 -15.13 10.79
CA ALA A 19 26.02 -15.33 9.56
C ALA A 19 25.43 -14.01 9.05
N ALA A 20 25.59 -13.74 7.75
CA ALA A 20 24.91 -12.66 7.07
C ALA A 20 23.39 -12.90 7.16
N LEU A 21 22.70 -12.14 8.02
CA LEU A 21 21.27 -11.96 7.85
C LEU A 21 21.06 -11.17 6.56
N MET A 22 20.69 -11.88 5.49
CA MET A 22 19.95 -11.29 4.39
C MET A 22 18.66 -10.72 5.01
N ALA A 23 18.63 -9.41 5.24
CA ALA A 23 17.40 -8.74 5.59
C ALA A 23 16.43 -8.94 4.42
N VAL A 24 15.52 -9.89 4.58
CA VAL A 24 14.31 -9.97 3.76
C VAL A 24 13.59 -8.66 4.01
N SER A 25 13.75 -7.70 3.11
CA SER A 25 13.00 -6.45 3.21
C SER A 25 11.54 -6.85 3.08
N PRO A 26 10.70 -6.70 4.13
CA PRO A 26 9.28 -6.75 3.90
C PRO A 26 9.01 -5.66 2.86
N VAL A 27 8.23 -5.97 1.83
CA VAL A 27 7.74 -4.95 0.89
C VAL A 27 6.84 -4.02 1.70
N ALA A 28 7.46 -3.11 2.45
CA ALA A 28 6.79 -2.01 3.10
C ALA A 28 6.11 -1.23 1.98
N ALA A 29 4.86 -0.84 2.21
CA ALA A 29 4.12 -0.02 1.27
C ALA A 29 4.99 1.18 0.88
N GLN A 30 5.41 1.26 -0.38
CA GLN A 30 6.28 2.32 -0.82
C GLN A 30 5.49 3.64 -0.87
N VAL A 31 5.81 4.54 0.04
CA VAL A 31 5.24 5.89 0.08
C VAL A 31 5.92 6.71 -1.00
N ILE A 32 5.13 7.34 -1.88
CA ILE A 32 5.63 8.18 -2.97
C ILE A 32 4.94 9.54 -2.87
N ASP A 33 5.76 10.57 -2.66
CA ASP A 33 5.27 11.92 -2.47
C ASP A 33 5.06 12.65 -3.80
N PHE A 34 3.98 13.42 -3.83
CA PHE A 34 3.61 14.31 -4.93
C PHE A 34 3.25 15.67 -4.36
N ARG A 35 3.65 16.73 -5.07
CA ARG A 35 3.17 18.09 -4.75
C ARG A 35 1.67 18.13 -5.08
N SER A 36 0.89 18.85 -4.29
CA SER A 36 -0.55 19.05 -4.54
C SER A 36 -0.84 19.68 -5.92
N SER A 37 0.14 20.36 -6.52
CA SER A 37 0.05 20.97 -7.85
C SER A 37 0.53 20.07 -8.99
N ASP A 38 0.89 18.80 -8.73
CA ASP A 38 1.36 17.89 -9.77
C ASP A 38 0.24 17.62 -10.80
N ARG A 39 0.42 18.15 -12.01
CA ARG A 39 -0.61 18.14 -13.05
C ARG A 39 -1.01 16.74 -13.46
N GLU A 40 -0.04 15.82 -13.56
CA GLU A 40 -0.30 14.46 -14.02
C GLU A 40 -1.03 13.65 -12.95
N MET A 41 -0.59 13.76 -11.69
CA MET A 41 -1.28 13.12 -10.57
C MET A 41 -2.71 13.66 -10.41
N ASN A 42 -2.90 14.98 -10.49
CA ASN A 42 -4.23 15.59 -10.40
C ASN A 42 -5.16 15.16 -11.55
N HIS A 43 -4.61 15.02 -12.76
CA HIS A 43 -5.37 14.47 -13.89
C HIS A 43 -5.78 13.01 -13.64
N ALA A 44 -4.88 12.17 -13.12
CA ALA A 44 -5.20 10.79 -12.76
C ALA A 44 -6.28 10.70 -11.67
N ILE A 45 -6.23 11.56 -10.66
CA ILE A 45 -7.26 11.67 -9.62
C ILE A 45 -8.60 12.08 -10.24
N ALA A 46 -8.61 13.07 -11.13
CA ALA A 46 -9.82 13.53 -11.81
C ALA A 46 -10.47 12.42 -12.64
N GLU A 47 -9.67 11.66 -13.41
CA GLU A 47 -10.17 10.53 -14.20
C GLU A 47 -10.68 9.40 -13.31
N ALA A 48 -10.00 9.05 -12.23
CA ALA A 48 -10.48 8.05 -11.29
C ALA A 48 -11.82 8.45 -10.65
N ARG A 49 -11.99 9.74 -10.32
CA ARG A 49 -13.25 10.27 -9.79
C ARG A 49 -14.35 10.29 -10.84
N ARG A 50 -14.02 10.58 -12.10
CA ARG A 50 -14.95 10.55 -13.24
C ARG A 50 -15.54 9.16 -13.44
N THR A 51 -14.74 8.11 -13.30
CA THR A 51 -15.14 6.70 -13.49
C THR A 51 -15.55 5.99 -12.20
N LEU A 52 -15.52 6.68 -11.05
CA LEU A 52 -15.94 6.13 -9.76
C LEU A 52 -17.39 5.59 -9.77
N PRO A 53 -18.38 6.22 -10.44
CA PRO A 53 -19.73 5.66 -10.54
C PRO A 53 -19.77 4.28 -11.19
N ASP A 54 -18.96 4.03 -12.21
CA ASP A 54 -18.89 2.73 -12.91
C ASP A 54 -18.29 1.66 -11.98
N PHE A 55 -17.26 2.01 -11.22
CA PHE A 55 -16.70 1.14 -10.19
C PHE A 55 -17.73 0.79 -9.10
N VAL A 56 -18.53 1.76 -8.64
CA VAL A 56 -19.61 1.52 -7.67
C VAL A 56 -20.68 0.59 -8.24
N ALA A 57 -21.09 0.80 -9.49
CA ALA A 57 -22.06 -0.08 -10.16
C ALA A 57 -21.51 -1.51 -10.29
N LEU A 58 -20.24 -1.67 -10.65
CA LEU A 58 -19.55 -2.95 -10.74
C LEU A 58 -19.49 -3.68 -9.38
N TYR A 59 -19.14 -2.96 -8.32
CA TYR A 59 -19.11 -3.49 -6.95
C TYR A 59 -20.50 -3.99 -6.52
N ARG A 60 -21.55 -3.18 -6.75
CA ARG A 60 -22.94 -3.55 -6.41
C ARG A 60 -23.47 -4.72 -7.21
N ALA A 61 -22.97 -4.93 -8.43
CA ALA A 61 -23.27 -6.10 -9.25
C ALA A 61 -22.52 -7.37 -8.80
N GLY A 62 -21.69 -7.31 -7.75
CA GLY A 62 -20.90 -8.45 -7.26
C GLY A 62 -19.82 -8.91 -8.24
N ARG A 63 -19.35 -8.03 -9.12
CA ARG A 63 -18.36 -8.36 -10.16
C ARG A 63 -16.96 -8.01 -9.70
N GLY A 64 -15.97 -8.81 -10.12
CA GLY A 64 -14.57 -8.61 -9.76
C GLY A 64 -14.29 -8.97 -8.30
N GLU A 65 -13.04 -8.77 -7.90
CA GLU A 65 -12.52 -9.18 -6.59
C GLU A 65 -11.61 -8.10 -6.01
N ARG A 66 -11.37 -8.16 -4.69
CA ARG A 66 -10.40 -7.31 -3.99
C ARG A 66 -10.58 -5.81 -4.28
N HIS A 67 -11.83 -5.35 -4.25
CA HIS A 67 -12.16 -3.94 -4.48
C HIS A 67 -11.52 -3.06 -3.41
N ALA A 68 -10.88 -1.98 -3.84
CA ALA A 68 -10.25 -1.01 -2.97
C ALA A 68 -10.46 0.41 -3.50
N VAL A 69 -10.48 1.37 -2.60
CA VAL A 69 -10.41 2.80 -2.91
C VAL A 69 -9.19 3.40 -2.26
N LYS A 70 -8.56 4.39 -2.89
CA LYS A 70 -7.55 5.23 -2.27
C LYS A 70 -8.23 6.48 -1.74
N VAL A 71 -8.06 6.77 -0.46
CA VAL A 71 -8.72 7.89 0.22
C VAL A 71 -7.71 8.93 0.66
N ALA A 72 -8.04 10.21 0.48
CA ALA A 72 -7.22 11.36 0.86
C ALA A 72 -7.65 11.85 2.25
N ILE A 73 -7.06 11.28 3.30
CA ILE A 73 -7.41 11.56 4.70
C ILE A 73 -6.66 12.83 5.15
N PRO A 74 -7.36 13.87 5.64
CA PRO A 74 -6.72 15.09 6.11
C PRO A 74 -5.94 14.85 7.41
N TYR A 75 -4.83 15.56 7.56
CA TYR A 75 -4.04 15.69 8.79
C TYR A 75 -3.43 17.11 8.85
N ASP A 76 -2.74 17.44 9.94
CA ASP A 76 -2.29 18.82 10.24
C ASP A 76 -1.50 19.52 9.12
N ARG A 77 -0.77 18.77 8.29
CA ARG A 77 0.12 19.33 7.24
C ARG A 77 -0.33 19.00 5.82
N GLY A 78 -1.52 18.42 5.64
CA GLY A 78 -2.02 18.09 4.31
C GLY A 78 -3.00 16.92 4.29
N ARG A 79 -2.81 16.04 3.31
CA ARG A 79 -3.62 14.84 3.14
C ARG A 79 -2.72 13.65 2.86
N GLU A 80 -2.94 12.55 3.56
CA GLU A 80 -2.31 11.28 3.25
C GLU A 80 -3.25 10.48 2.34
N HIS A 81 -2.72 10.01 1.21
CA HIS A 81 -3.48 9.17 0.28
C HIS A 81 -3.18 7.70 0.56
N ILE A 82 -4.15 6.97 1.09
CA ILE A 82 -3.96 5.59 1.54
C ILE A 82 -5.00 4.65 0.94
N TRP A 83 -4.59 3.43 0.57
CA TRP A 83 -5.51 2.42 0.07
C TRP A 83 -6.35 1.85 1.22
N MET A 84 -7.62 1.58 0.91
CA MET A 84 -8.59 0.97 1.81
C MET A 84 -9.32 -0.16 1.06
N ASN A 85 -9.21 -1.39 1.57
CA ASN A 85 -9.92 -2.55 1.04
C ASN A 85 -11.39 -2.46 1.43
N LEU A 86 -12.30 -2.54 0.46
CA LEU A 86 -13.73 -2.36 0.71
C LEU A 86 -14.35 -3.60 1.35
N THR A 87 -15.26 -3.33 2.28
CA THR A 87 -16.14 -4.31 2.92
C THR A 87 -17.61 -4.00 2.63
N ALA A 88 -17.96 -2.73 2.41
CA ALA A 88 -19.30 -2.30 2.00
C ALA A 88 -19.26 -0.94 1.29
N ILE A 89 -20.32 -0.64 0.55
CA ILE A 89 -20.66 0.71 0.06
C ILE A 89 -22.11 0.99 0.48
N GLU A 90 -22.30 1.98 1.35
CA GLU A 90 -23.60 2.42 1.88
C GLU A 90 -23.90 3.84 1.36
N GLY A 91 -24.80 3.96 0.38
CA GLY A 91 -25.05 5.26 -0.27
C GLY A 91 -23.79 5.79 -0.94
N ASP A 92 -23.26 6.91 -0.45
CA ASP A 92 -22.02 7.56 -0.89
C ASP A 92 -20.81 7.29 0.03
N VAL A 93 -20.98 6.43 1.04
CA VAL A 93 -19.96 6.07 2.02
C VAL A 93 -19.30 4.74 1.67
N PHE A 94 -17.98 4.77 1.55
CA PHE A 94 -17.11 3.62 1.36
C PHE A 94 -16.60 3.14 2.70
N ILE A 95 -16.80 1.86 2.99
CA ILE A 95 -16.47 1.27 4.30
C ILE A 95 -15.48 0.16 4.09
N GLY A 96 -14.38 0.18 4.83
CA GLY A 96 -13.31 -0.75 4.59
C GLY A 96 -12.24 -0.77 5.65
N LYS A 97 -11.13 -1.39 5.28
CA LYS A 97 -9.96 -1.62 6.12
C LYS A 97 -8.75 -0.97 5.48
N ILE A 98 -8.01 -0.16 6.24
CA ILE A 98 -6.78 0.48 5.77
C ILE A 98 -5.78 -0.60 5.30
N ALA A 99 -5.27 -0.46 4.07
CA ALA A 99 -4.55 -1.53 3.36
C ALA A 99 -3.02 -1.37 3.40
N ASN A 100 -2.51 -0.24 3.86
CA ASN A 100 -1.08 0.05 4.01
C ASN A 100 -0.82 0.70 5.37
N ASP A 101 0.43 0.72 5.83
CA ASP A 101 0.78 1.34 7.10
C ASP A 101 0.75 2.88 6.94
N PRO A 102 -0.06 3.63 7.72
CA PRO A 102 -0.09 5.08 7.63
C PRO A 102 1.21 5.73 8.10
N VAL A 103 1.55 6.89 7.56
CA VAL A 103 2.77 7.65 7.93
C VAL A 103 2.44 8.83 8.85
N HIS A 104 1.32 9.51 8.62
CA HIS A 104 0.94 10.76 9.24
C HIS A 104 -0.41 10.72 9.96
N LEU A 105 -1.14 9.60 9.90
CA LEU A 105 -2.50 9.46 10.44
C LEU A 105 -2.53 9.06 11.94
N GLY A 106 -1.53 9.51 12.71
CA GLY A 106 -1.49 9.37 14.17
C GLY A 106 -1.57 7.92 14.63
N THR A 107 -2.63 7.56 15.36
CA THR A 107 -2.84 6.23 15.93
C THR A 107 -3.49 5.22 14.97
N MET A 108 -3.78 5.63 13.72
CA MET A 108 -4.35 4.74 12.71
C MET A 108 -3.32 3.74 12.22
N ASN A 109 -3.73 2.48 12.06
CA ASN A 109 -2.89 1.38 11.61
C ASN A 109 -3.49 0.67 10.39
N ARG A 110 -2.64 -0.09 9.68
CA ARG A 110 -3.13 -1.06 8.68
C ARG A 110 -4.09 -2.05 9.34
N GLY A 111 -5.24 -2.26 8.72
CA GLY A 111 -6.31 -3.14 9.23
C GLY A 111 -7.36 -2.42 10.08
N ASP A 112 -7.18 -1.14 10.39
CA ASP A 112 -8.23 -0.37 11.07
C ASP A 112 -9.44 -0.16 10.15
N SER A 113 -10.62 -0.16 10.76
CA SER A 113 -11.86 0.18 10.05
C SER A 113 -11.89 1.67 9.74
N TYR A 114 -12.31 2.04 8.53
CA TYR A 114 -12.50 3.43 8.16
C TYR A 114 -13.76 3.62 7.30
N ARG A 115 -14.39 4.79 7.42
CA ARG A 115 -15.54 5.22 6.64
C ARG A 115 -15.14 6.48 5.88
N ALA A 116 -15.21 6.44 4.56
CA ALA A 116 -14.83 7.56 3.69
C ALA A 116 -16.01 7.97 2.81
N GLY A 117 -16.33 9.26 2.78
CA GLY A 117 -17.27 9.78 1.79
C GLY A 117 -16.63 9.80 0.38
N SER A 118 -17.46 9.73 -0.66
CA SER A 118 -17.04 9.79 -2.06
C SER A 118 -16.09 10.97 -2.40
N ALA A 119 -16.25 12.12 -1.72
CA ALA A 119 -15.38 13.29 -1.87
C ALA A 119 -13.91 13.03 -1.45
N MET A 120 -13.65 12.02 -0.62
CA MET A 120 -12.30 11.65 -0.19
C MET A 120 -11.61 10.68 -1.15
N VAL A 121 -12.36 10.04 -2.04
CA VAL A 121 -11.81 9.05 -2.98
C VAL A 121 -10.94 9.75 -4.02
N SER A 122 -9.68 9.34 -4.09
CA SER A 122 -8.69 9.82 -5.05
C SER A 122 -8.31 8.79 -6.11
N ASP A 123 -8.62 7.51 -5.88
CA ASP A 123 -8.41 6.41 -6.83
C ASP A 123 -9.27 5.21 -6.45
N TRP A 124 -9.37 4.22 -7.34
CA TRP A 124 -10.04 2.94 -7.09
C TRP A 124 -9.37 1.82 -7.88
N ASN A 125 -9.49 0.58 -7.40
CA ASN A 125 -9.11 -0.61 -8.17
C ASN A 125 -9.93 -1.84 -7.78
N TYR A 126 -9.96 -2.81 -8.69
CA TYR A 126 -10.43 -4.18 -8.43
C TYR A 126 -9.66 -5.15 -9.33
N ARG A 127 -9.78 -6.46 -9.04
CA ARG A 127 -9.22 -7.54 -9.87
C ARG A 127 -10.28 -8.27 -10.67
N SER A 128 -9.96 -8.59 -11.91
CA SER A 128 -10.76 -9.45 -12.79
C SER A 128 -9.86 -10.06 -13.85
N GLY A 129 -10.02 -11.34 -14.18
CA GLY A 129 -9.21 -12.00 -15.21
C GLY A 129 -7.70 -11.94 -14.96
N GLY A 130 -7.27 -11.94 -13.68
CA GLY A 130 -5.85 -11.81 -13.31
C GLY A 130 -5.26 -10.40 -13.46
N GLN A 131 -6.04 -9.43 -13.94
CA GLN A 131 -5.63 -8.04 -14.12
C GLN A 131 -6.22 -7.13 -13.05
N MET A 132 -5.53 -6.03 -12.77
CA MET A 132 -5.97 -4.94 -11.91
C MET A 132 -6.52 -3.81 -12.77
N HIS A 133 -7.80 -3.51 -12.61
CA HIS A 133 -8.51 -2.44 -13.29
C HIS A 133 -8.47 -1.15 -12.46
N GLY A 134 -8.59 0.00 -13.13
CA GLY A 134 -8.43 1.31 -12.49
C GLY A 134 -6.96 1.62 -12.19
N SER A 135 -6.67 1.94 -10.93
CA SER A 135 -5.31 2.26 -10.43
C SER A 135 -4.68 3.45 -11.18
N TYR A 136 -5.44 4.52 -11.38
CA TYR A 136 -5.04 5.68 -12.18
C TYR A 136 -3.83 6.38 -11.56
N THR A 137 -3.87 6.63 -10.25
CA THR A 137 -2.77 7.29 -9.53
C THR A 137 -1.55 6.38 -9.42
N THR A 138 -1.75 5.07 -9.31
CA THR A 138 -0.66 4.09 -9.36
C THR A 138 0.11 4.17 -10.67
N ARG A 139 -0.58 4.29 -11.82
CA ARG A 139 0.05 4.42 -13.15
C ARG A 139 0.97 5.63 -13.26
N VAL A 140 0.62 6.72 -12.58
CA VAL A 140 1.47 7.91 -12.48
C VAL A 140 2.60 7.68 -11.48
N ALA A 141 2.28 7.10 -10.31
CA ALA A 141 3.22 6.85 -9.23
C ALA A 141 4.41 5.97 -9.64
N ILE A 142 4.15 4.90 -10.40
CA ILE A 142 5.20 3.97 -10.84
C ILE A 142 6.22 4.61 -11.81
N LYS A 143 5.91 5.77 -12.42
CA LYS A 143 6.87 6.50 -13.27
C LYS A 143 8.04 7.08 -12.47
N LYS A 144 7.88 7.26 -11.16
CA LYS A 144 8.94 7.69 -10.23
C LYS A 144 9.78 6.53 -9.68
N LEU A 145 9.45 5.30 -10.06
CA LEU A 145 10.12 4.10 -9.57
C LEU A 145 11.15 3.57 -10.57
N THR A 146 12.17 2.89 -10.06
CA THR A 146 13.10 2.14 -10.88
C THR A 146 12.42 0.93 -11.51
N PRO A 147 12.92 0.38 -12.64
CA PRO A 147 12.36 -0.83 -13.23
C PRO A 147 12.32 -2.03 -12.26
N THR A 148 13.28 -2.13 -11.34
CA THR A 148 13.30 -3.18 -10.31
C THR A 148 12.14 -3.02 -9.34
N GLN A 149 11.93 -1.83 -8.80
CA GLN A 149 10.80 -1.53 -7.91
C GLN A 149 9.45 -1.79 -8.60
N VAL A 150 9.30 -1.40 -9.87
CA VAL A 150 8.07 -1.69 -10.63
C VAL A 150 7.82 -3.18 -10.78
N ARG A 151 8.87 -3.99 -11.04
CA ARG A 151 8.75 -5.46 -11.11
C ARG A 151 8.36 -6.06 -9.76
N GLU A 152 8.93 -5.57 -8.66
CA GLU A 152 8.62 -6.04 -7.30
C GLU A 152 7.16 -5.80 -6.90
N LEU A 153 6.53 -4.75 -7.44
CA LEU A 153 5.10 -4.51 -7.21
C LEU A 153 4.19 -5.56 -7.87
N GLY A 154 4.68 -6.35 -8.83
CA GLY A 154 3.91 -7.42 -9.47
C GLY A 154 2.61 -6.95 -10.13
N LEU A 155 2.59 -5.72 -10.63
CA LEU A 155 1.39 -5.11 -11.20
C LEU A 155 1.08 -5.71 -12.58
N ASN A 156 -0.11 -6.29 -12.73
CA ASN A 156 -0.69 -6.65 -14.01
C ASN A 156 -1.89 -5.73 -14.27
N LEU A 157 -1.65 -4.58 -14.88
CA LEU A 157 -2.67 -3.54 -15.07
C LEU A 157 -3.48 -3.81 -16.34
N ALA A 158 -4.81 -3.84 -16.23
CA ALA A 158 -5.69 -3.81 -17.40
C ALA A 158 -5.57 -2.46 -18.13
N PRO A 159 -6.02 -2.36 -19.40
CA PRO A 159 -6.27 -1.05 -20.01
C PRO A 159 -7.24 -0.21 -19.16
N LEU A 160 -7.10 1.11 -19.22
CA LEU A 160 -8.10 2.00 -18.62
C LEU A 160 -9.40 1.92 -19.44
N PRO A 161 -10.57 2.02 -18.80
CA PRO A 161 -11.86 2.08 -19.49
C PRO A 161 -12.03 3.37 -20.30
#